data_AF-A0A7K5K871-F1
#
_entry.id   AF-A0A7K5K871-F1
#
_cell.length_a   1.000
_cell.length_b   1.000
_cell.length_c   1.000
_cell.angle_alpha   90.00
_cell.angle_beta   90.00
_cell.angle_gamma   90.00
#
_symmetry.space_group_name_H-M   'P 1'
#
loop_
_entity.id
_entity.type
_entity.pdbx_description
1 polymer ?
#
loop_
_entity_poly.entity_id
_entity_poly.type
_entity_poly.pdbx_seq_one_letter_code
_entity_poly.pdbx_strand_id
1 'polypeptide(L)'
;QIPQISYASTAPELSDDRRYDFFSRVVPPDSFQAQAMVDIVKALGWNYVSTLASEGNYGEKGVESFMQISREAGGLCIAQSLKIPQDRKEKTIDFDKIIKQLLETPNARAIVIFANDEDIKQILAAAKRADQVGHFLWVGSDTWGSKVSPLLQQEDVAEGAITILPKRATIEGFDAYFTSRTLENNRRNVWFAEYWEENFNCKLTITGSKKEETDRKCTGRQERIGKDSPYEQEGKVQFVIDAVYAMAHALHHMNRDLCADSAGLCPDMEHAGGKRLLKYIRSVNFNGSAGTPVMFNKNGDAPGRYDIFQYHTTNTSTPGYRLIGQWTDDLQLNV
;
A
#
# COMPACT_ATOMS: atom_id res chain seq x y z
N GLN A 1 26.62 -7.75 6.81
CA GLN A 1 25.41 -7.66 7.65
C GLN A 1 24.87 -6.25 7.51
N ILE A 2 23.73 -6.08 6.85
CA ILE A 2 23.19 -4.76 6.50
C ILE A 2 21.73 -4.73 6.97
N PRO A 3 21.39 -3.88 7.96
CA PRO A 3 19.99 -3.66 8.35
C PRO A 3 19.17 -3.08 7.20
N GLN A 4 17.92 -3.51 7.09
CA GLN A 4 16.97 -3.03 6.08
C GLN A 4 15.69 -2.55 6.77
N ILE A 5 15.22 -1.36 6.41
CA ILE A 5 13.93 -0.82 6.84
C ILE A 5 13.01 -0.73 5.62
N SER A 6 11.94 -1.53 5.58
CA SER A 6 10.94 -1.48 4.51
C SER A 6 9.83 -0.48 4.79
N TYR A 7 9.39 0.22 3.75
CA TYR A 7 8.27 1.17 3.80
C TYR A 7 6.94 0.55 3.33
N ALA A 8 6.95 -0.67 2.80
CA ALA A 8 5.77 -1.25 2.14
C ALA A 8 5.61 -2.77 2.27
N SER A 9 6.58 -3.49 2.81
CA SER A 9 6.51 -4.95 2.91
C SER A 9 5.74 -5.38 4.15
N THR A 10 4.50 -5.80 3.98
CA THR A 10 3.57 -6.11 5.09
C THR A 10 3.40 -7.61 5.36
N ALA A 11 3.99 -8.50 4.55
CA ALA A 11 3.90 -9.94 4.73
C ALA A 11 4.24 -10.39 6.19
N PRO A 12 3.42 -11.22 6.85
CA PRO A 12 3.61 -11.61 8.25
C PRO A 12 4.90 -12.39 8.52
N GLU A 13 5.37 -13.17 7.54
CA GLU A 13 6.60 -13.97 7.65
C GLU A 13 7.86 -13.14 7.89
N LEU A 14 7.84 -11.86 7.49
CA LEU A 14 8.96 -10.93 7.69
C LEU A 14 9.17 -10.56 9.17
N SER A 15 8.22 -10.91 10.04
CA SER A 15 8.35 -10.78 11.50
C SER A 15 9.14 -11.92 12.15
N ASP A 16 9.48 -13.01 11.44
CA ASP A 16 10.30 -14.10 12.00
C ASP A 16 11.77 -13.68 12.08
N ASP A 17 12.15 -13.20 13.27
CA ASP A 17 13.50 -12.70 13.56
C ASP A 17 14.61 -13.76 13.46
N ARG A 18 14.26 -15.05 13.40
CA ARG A 18 15.23 -16.13 13.16
C ARG A 18 15.63 -16.24 11.69
N ARG A 19 14.73 -15.82 10.80
CA ARG A 19 14.94 -15.84 9.33
C ARG A 19 15.32 -14.46 8.79
N TYR A 20 14.77 -13.40 9.37
CA TYR A 20 14.90 -12.02 8.92
C TYR A 20 15.45 -11.13 10.04
N ASP A 21 16.55 -11.55 10.66
CA ASP A 21 17.15 -10.91 11.84
C ASP A 21 17.57 -9.44 11.62
N PHE A 22 17.83 -9.01 10.38
CA PHE A 22 18.18 -7.63 10.01
C PHE A 22 17.04 -6.81 9.39
N PHE A 23 15.82 -7.34 9.38
CA PHE A 23 14.67 -6.67 8.81
C PHE A 23 13.92 -5.82 9.85
N SER A 24 13.41 -4.68 9.42
CA SER A 24 12.47 -3.84 10.15
C SER A 24 11.54 -3.14 9.15
N ARG A 25 10.40 -2.63 9.61
CA ARG A 25 9.46 -1.93 8.75
C ARG A 25 8.64 -0.90 9.50
N VAL A 26 8.36 0.21 8.82
CA VAL A 26 7.55 1.31 9.34
C VAL A 26 6.06 1.14 9.05
N VAL A 27 5.69 0.05 8.37
CA VAL A 27 4.31 -0.36 8.14
C VAL A 27 3.97 -1.58 8.99
N PRO A 28 2.72 -1.70 9.46
CA PRO A 28 2.30 -2.86 10.25
C PRO A 28 2.22 -4.15 9.41
N PRO A 29 2.43 -5.33 10.02
CA PRO A 29 2.17 -6.62 9.36
C PRO A 29 0.73 -6.79 8.88
N ASP A 30 0.55 -7.60 7.84
CA ASP A 30 -0.77 -8.02 7.33
C ASP A 30 -1.58 -8.79 8.37
N SER A 31 -0.96 -9.32 9.44
CA SER A 31 -1.69 -9.96 10.54
C SER A 31 -2.59 -8.96 11.28
N PHE A 32 -2.15 -7.71 11.45
CA PHE A 32 -3.00 -6.66 12.05
C PHE A 32 -4.09 -6.23 11.06
N GLN A 33 -3.77 -6.14 9.78
CA GLN A 33 -4.76 -5.85 8.74
C GLN A 33 -5.82 -6.97 8.67
N ALA A 34 -5.41 -8.23 8.72
CA ALA A 34 -6.30 -9.38 8.75
C ALA A 34 -7.20 -9.36 9.99
N GLN A 35 -6.66 -9.01 11.16
CA GLN A 35 -7.46 -8.80 12.37
C GLN A 35 -8.51 -7.70 12.17
N ALA A 36 -8.11 -6.53 11.67
CA ALA A 36 -9.04 -5.44 11.38
C ALA A 36 -10.15 -5.85 10.41
N MET A 37 -9.83 -6.62 9.37
CA MET A 37 -10.83 -7.14 8.43
C MET A 37 -11.79 -8.14 9.08
N VAL A 38 -11.31 -9.02 9.96
CA VAL A 38 -12.19 -9.93 10.73
C VAL A 38 -13.13 -9.12 11.61
N ASP A 39 -12.63 -8.10 12.31
CA ASP A 39 -13.45 -7.27 13.18
C ASP A 39 -14.52 -6.51 12.38
N ILE A 40 -14.17 -5.97 11.20
CA ILE A 40 -15.11 -5.31 10.28
C ILE A 40 -16.21 -6.29 9.85
N VAL A 41 -15.83 -7.47 9.34
CA VAL A 41 -16.78 -8.49 8.87
C VAL A 41 -17.74 -8.91 9.99
N LYS A 42 -17.22 -9.11 11.21
CA LYS A 42 -18.04 -9.43 12.39
C LYS A 42 -18.96 -8.28 12.81
N ALA A 43 -18.47 -7.04 12.80
CA ALA A 43 -19.26 -5.86 13.15
C ALA A 43 -20.44 -5.65 12.18
N LEU A 44 -20.27 -6.03 10.91
CA LEU A 44 -21.33 -5.99 9.90
C LEU A 44 -22.30 -7.19 9.98
N GLY A 45 -22.09 -8.10 10.92
CA GLY A 45 -22.93 -9.30 11.10
C GLY A 45 -22.75 -10.35 10.00
N TRP A 46 -21.68 -10.26 9.20
CA TRP A 46 -21.39 -11.23 8.15
C TRP A 46 -20.72 -12.47 8.77
N ASN A 47 -21.34 -13.63 8.57
CA ASN A 47 -20.88 -14.91 9.12
C ASN A 47 -20.49 -15.93 8.04
N TYR A 48 -20.66 -15.59 6.77
CA TYR A 48 -20.34 -16.44 5.63
C TYR A 48 -19.74 -15.60 4.49
N VAL A 49 -18.43 -15.71 4.29
CA VAL A 49 -17.66 -14.87 3.36
C VAL A 49 -16.77 -15.70 2.46
N SER A 50 -16.38 -15.15 1.31
CA SER A 50 -15.35 -15.74 0.44
C SER A 50 -14.08 -14.91 0.50
N THR A 51 -12.93 -15.52 0.25
CA THR A 51 -11.63 -14.83 0.18
C THR A 51 -11.04 -14.94 -1.22
N LEU A 52 -10.33 -13.89 -1.64
CA LEU A 52 -9.62 -13.83 -2.91
C LEU A 52 -8.22 -13.26 -2.69
N ALA A 53 -7.20 -13.99 -3.14
CA ALA A 53 -5.80 -13.58 -3.00
C ALA A 53 -5.08 -13.53 -4.34
N SER A 54 -4.24 -12.51 -4.57
CA SER A 54 -3.17 -12.63 -5.57
C SER A 54 -2.14 -13.65 -5.09
N GLU A 55 -1.72 -14.55 -5.97
CA GLU A 55 -0.64 -15.49 -5.68
C GLU A 55 0.66 -14.73 -5.37
N GLY A 56 1.36 -15.19 -4.33
CA GLY A 56 2.53 -14.53 -3.75
C GLY A 56 2.38 -14.26 -2.25
N ASN A 57 3.49 -13.85 -1.62
CA ASN A 57 3.57 -13.82 -0.16
C ASN A 57 2.61 -12.82 0.49
N TYR A 58 2.29 -11.69 -0.16
CA TYR A 58 1.32 -10.73 0.35
C TYR A 58 -0.10 -11.31 0.35
N GLY A 59 -0.62 -11.70 -0.82
CA GLY A 59 -2.01 -12.14 -0.95
C GLY A 59 -2.30 -13.43 -0.19
N GLU A 60 -1.43 -14.44 -0.34
CA GLU A 60 -1.65 -15.73 0.29
C GLU A 60 -1.51 -15.67 1.82
N LYS A 61 -0.48 -14.98 2.33
CA LYS A 61 -0.27 -14.89 3.78
C LYS A 61 -1.26 -13.96 4.46
N GLY A 62 -1.74 -12.93 3.76
CA GLY A 62 -2.85 -12.09 4.22
C GLY A 62 -4.13 -12.91 4.40
N VAL A 63 -4.53 -13.68 3.39
CA VAL A 63 -5.70 -14.57 3.48
C VAL A 63 -5.50 -15.69 4.50
N GLU A 64 -4.32 -16.31 4.57
CA GLU A 64 -4.02 -17.34 5.58
C GLU A 64 -4.18 -16.78 7.01
N SER A 65 -3.67 -15.56 7.24
CA SER A 65 -3.83 -14.87 8.53
C SER A 65 -5.30 -14.57 8.83
N PHE A 66 -6.05 -14.06 7.84
CA PHE A 66 -7.49 -13.80 7.97
C PHE A 66 -8.25 -15.08 8.33
N MET A 67 -7.98 -16.18 7.64
CA MET A 67 -8.63 -17.47 7.90
C MET A 67 -8.30 -18.00 9.29
N GLN A 68 -7.04 -17.89 9.74
CA GLN A 68 -6.63 -18.32 11.06
C GLN A 68 -7.32 -17.51 12.16
N ILE A 69 -7.29 -16.18 12.07
CA ILE A 69 -7.96 -15.28 13.02
C ILE A 69 -9.47 -15.50 13.03
N SER A 70 -10.08 -15.71 11.86
CA SER A 70 -11.52 -16.01 11.73
C SER A 70 -11.91 -17.27 12.51
N ARG A 71 -11.07 -18.32 12.46
CA ARG A 71 -11.29 -19.57 13.20
C ARG A 71 -11.16 -19.38 14.70
N GLU A 72 -10.15 -18.62 15.14
CA GLU A 72 -9.89 -18.33 16.56
C GLU A 72 -11.00 -17.46 17.16
N ALA A 73 -11.46 -16.45 16.43
CA ALA A 73 -12.50 -15.53 16.86
C ALA A 73 -13.91 -16.17 16.90
N GLY A 74 -14.12 -17.23 16.11
CA GLY A 74 -15.40 -17.93 15.97
C GLY A 74 -16.51 -17.11 15.30
N GLY A 75 -17.53 -17.80 14.81
CA GLY A 75 -18.73 -17.18 14.22
C GLY A 75 -18.60 -16.70 12.77
N LEU A 76 -17.48 -17.00 12.11
CA LEU A 76 -17.22 -16.67 10.71
C LEU A 76 -16.79 -17.93 9.93
N CYS A 77 -17.51 -18.24 8.85
CA CYS A 77 -17.24 -19.37 7.96
C CYS A 77 -16.74 -18.86 6.60
N ILE A 78 -15.71 -19.52 6.08
CA ILE A 78 -15.15 -19.23 4.75
C ILE A 78 -15.80 -20.17 3.74
N ALA A 79 -16.58 -19.62 2.82
CA ALA A 79 -17.31 -20.37 1.80
C ALA A 79 -16.36 -20.96 0.76
N GLN A 80 -15.44 -20.12 0.27
CA GLN A 80 -14.40 -20.48 -0.66
C GLN A 80 -13.22 -19.53 -0.53
N SER A 81 -12.03 -20.03 -0.84
CA SER A 81 -10.80 -19.26 -0.89
C SER A 81 -10.16 -19.43 -2.26
N LEU A 82 -10.29 -18.41 -3.11
CA LEU A 82 -9.79 -18.42 -4.47
C LEU A 82 -8.45 -17.70 -4.58
N LYS A 83 -7.64 -18.10 -5.56
CA LYS A 83 -6.33 -17.51 -5.84
C LYS A 83 -6.27 -17.02 -7.29
N ILE A 84 -5.67 -15.86 -7.49
CA ILE A 84 -5.38 -15.25 -8.79
C ILE A 84 -3.92 -15.59 -9.14
N PRO A 85 -3.66 -16.42 -10.17
CA PRO A 85 -2.31 -16.85 -10.51
C PRO A 85 -1.39 -15.68 -10.86
N GLN A 86 -0.13 -15.73 -10.42
CA GLN A 86 0.85 -14.66 -10.69
C GLN A 86 1.50 -14.79 -12.06
N ASP A 87 1.61 -16.01 -12.61
CA ASP A 87 2.30 -16.25 -13.88
C ASP A 87 1.47 -15.84 -15.09
N ARG A 88 1.79 -14.65 -15.62
CA ARG A 88 1.17 -14.05 -16.80
C ARG A 88 1.87 -14.42 -18.11
N LYS A 89 2.92 -15.27 -18.08
CA LYS A 89 3.81 -15.44 -19.24
C LYS A 89 3.23 -16.28 -20.37
N GLU A 90 2.21 -17.09 -20.12
CA GLU A 90 1.69 -18.00 -21.16
C GLU A 90 0.16 -18.05 -21.31
N LYS A 91 -0.63 -17.47 -20.40
CA LYS A 91 -2.10 -17.38 -20.52
C LYS A 91 -2.62 -16.05 -19.97
N THR A 92 -3.55 -15.44 -20.69
CA THR A 92 -4.45 -14.42 -20.12
C THR A 92 -5.17 -15.06 -18.93
N ILE A 93 -5.03 -14.47 -17.74
CA ILE A 93 -5.75 -14.93 -16.55
C ILE A 93 -7.25 -14.82 -16.85
N ASP A 94 -7.99 -15.91 -16.67
CA ASP A 94 -9.43 -15.94 -16.86
C ASP A 94 -10.14 -15.49 -15.58
N PHE A 95 -10.23 -14.17 -15.41
CA PHE A 95 -10.96 -13.55 -14.31
C PHE A 95 -12.47 -13.88 -14.33
N ASP A 96 -13.04 -14.16 -15.51
CA ASP A 96 -14.46 -14.53 -15.63
C ASP A 96 -14.72 -15.90 -14.99
N LYS A 97 -13.76 -16.83 -15.08
CA LYS A 97 -13.81 -18.11 -14.35
C LYS A 97 -13.83 -17.90 -12.84
N ILE A 98 -13.03 -16.98 -12.30
CA ILE A 98 -13.00 -16.68 -10.86
C ILE A 98 -14.37 -16.15 -10.41
N ILE A 99 -14.97 -15.22 -11.18
CA ILE A 99 -16.33 -14.73 -10.88
C ILE A 99 -17.35 -15.86 -10.93
N LYS A 100 -17.29 -16.76 -11.92
CA LYS A 100 -18.18 -17.92 -11.98
C LYS A 100 -18.06 -18.81 -10.75
N GLN A 101 -16.85 -19.05 -10.26
CA GLN A 101 -16.62 -19.81 -9.02
C GLN A 101 -17.18 -19.06 -7.80
N LEU A 102 -17.00 -17.75 -7.72
CA LEU A 102 -17.61 -16.93 -6.65
C LEU A 102 -19.14 -17.07 -6.62
N LEU A 103 -19.77 -17.14 -7.80
CA LEU A 103 -21.22 -17.32 -7.94
C LEU A 103 -21.72 -18.73 -7.58
N GLU A 104 -20.84 -19.74 -7.44
CA GLU A 104 -21.23 -21.07 -6.96
C GLU A 104 -21.66 -21.06 -5.48
N THR A 105 -21.31 -20.01 -4.74
CA THR A 105 -21.74 -19.79 -3.34
C THR A 105 -22.58 -18.51 -3.21
N PRO A 106 -23.84 -18.48 -3.68
CA PRO A 106 -24.64 -17.25 -3.79
C PRO A 106 -24.96 -16.60 -2.43
N ASN A 107 -24.89 -17.36 -1.34
CA ASN A 107 -25.09 -16.85 0.01
C ASN A 107 -23.85 -16.10 0.56
N ALA A 108 -22.66 -16.34 0.00
CA ALA A 108 -21.40 -15.71 0.43
C ALA A 108 -21.13 -14.45 -0.40
N ARG A 109 -21.96 -13.42 -0.21
CA ARG A 109 -21.88 -12.17 -0.98
C ARG A 109 -20.67 -11.31 -0.62
N ALA A 110 -20.19 -11.40 0.61
CA ALA A 110 -19.04 -10.63 1.07
C ALA A 110 -17.73 -11.30 0.65
N ILE A 111 -16.87 -10.54 -0.05
CA ILE A 111 -15.60 -11.00 -0.62
C ILE A 111 -14.45 -10.20 -0.01
N VAL A 112 -13.58 -10.89 0.72
CA VAL A 112 -12.38 -10.34 1.34
C VAL A 112 -11.21 -10.47 0.37
N ILE A 113 -10.60 -9.35 -0.03
CA ILE A 113 -9.61 -9.30 -1.10
C ILE A 113 -8.23 -8.86 -0.59
N PHE A 114 -7.24 -9.75 -0.76
CA PHE A 114 -5.81 -9.45 -0.65
C PHE A 114 -5.15 -9.59 -2.01
N ALA A 115 -5.25 -8.55 -2.84
CA ALA A 115 -4.77 -8.58 -4.22
C ALA A 115 -4.03 -7.28 -4.59
N ASN A 116 -3.25 -7.34 -5.66
CA ASN A 116 -2.56 -6.17 -6.21
C ASN A 116 -3.52 -5.27 -7.03
N ASP A 117 -3.11 -4.02 -7.30
CA ASP A 117 -3.92 -3.01 -7.99
C ASP A 117 -4.51 -3.52 -9.33
N GLU A 118 -3.70 -4.21 -10.13
CA GLU A 118 -4.13 -4.71 -11.44
C GLU A 118 -5.11 -5.87 -11.32
N ASP A 119 -4.88 -6.81 -10.40
CA ASP A 119 -5.78 -7.94 -10.17
C ASP A 119 -7.14 -7.48 -9.64
N ILE A 120 -7.17 -6.46 -8.76
CA ILE A 120 -8.42 -5.83 -8.28
C ILE A 120 -9.20 -5.25 -9.46
N LYS A 121 -8.54 -4.43 -10.29
CA LYS A 121 -9.16 -3.81 -11.46
C LYS A 121 -9.77 -4.85 -12.40
N GLN A 122 -9.05 -5.93 -12.66
CA GLN A 122 -9.51 -6.98 -13.58
C GLN A 122 -10.66 -7.82 -13.01
N ILE A 123 -10.66 -8.07 -11.69
CA ILE A 123 -11.77 -8.74 -11.00
C ILE A 123 -13.04 -7.89 -11.02
N LEU A 124 -12.94 -6.59 -10.73
CA LEU A 124 -14.09 -5.68 -10.80
C LEU A 124 -14.64 -5.59 -12.24
N ALA A 125 -13.75 -5.55 -13.24
CA ALA A 125 -14.15 -5.57 -14.64
C ALA A 125 -14.83 -6.90 -15.03
N ALA A 126 -14.35 -8.04 -14.52
CA ALA A 126 -14.98 -9.34 -14.74
C ALA A 126 -16.37 -9.43 -14.08
N ALA A 127 -16.53 -8.91 -12.86
CA ALA A 127 -17.81 -8.83 -12.19
C ALA A 127 -18.81 -7.97 -12.98
N LYS A 128 -18.35 -6.85 -13.55
CA LYS A 128 -19.15 -6.01 -14.45
C LYS A 128 -19.59 -6.76 -15.71
N ARG A 129 -18.66 -7.46 -16.38
CA ARG A 129 -18.95 -8.27 -17.58
C ARG A 129 -19.94 -9.40 -17.30
N ALA A 130 -19.93 -9.93 -16.09
CA ALA A 130 -20.84 -10.98 -15.64
C ALA A 130 -22.19 -10.44 -15.14
N ASP A 131 -22.46 -9.14 -15.30
CA ASP A 131 -23.69 -8.48 -14.85
C ASP A 131 -23.96 -8.63 -13.34
N GLN A 132 -22.88 -8.58 -12.53
CA GLN A 132 -22.92 -8.75 -11.07
C GLN A 132 -22.75 -7.43 -10.30
N VAL A 133 -23.15 -6.31 -10.91
CA VAL A 133 -23.14 -4.99 -10.24
C VAL A 133 -24.06 -5.04 -9.02
N GLY A 134 -23.54 -4.67 -7.84
CA GLY A 134 -24.29 -4.69 -6.57
C GLY A 134 -24.52 -6.08 -5.96
N HIS A 135 -24.08 -7.17 -6.60
CA HIS A 135 -24.21 -8.51 -6.03
C HIS A 135 -23.19 -8.75 -4.90
N PHE A 136 -21.90 -8.56 -5.20
CA PHE A 136 -20.80 -8.74 -4.25
C PHE A 136 -20.59 -7.53 -3.34
N LEU A 137 -20.22 -7.79 -2.08
CA LEU A 137 -19.83 -6.78 -1.10
C LEU A 137 -18.32 -6.90 -0.87
N TRP A 138 -17.56 -5.89 -1.28
CA TRP A 138 -16.10 -5.98 -1.30
C TRP A 138 -15.49 -5.48 0.01
N VAL A 139 -14.53 -6.25 0.55
CA VAL A 139 -13.63 -5.80 1.63
C VAL A 139 -12.19 -5.84 1.11
N GLY A 140 -11.65 -4.68 0.75
CA GLY A 140 -10.32 -4.55 0.15
C GLY A 140 -9.22 -4.30 1.17
N SER A 141 -8.08 -4.95 1.00
CA SER A 141 -6.82 -4.66 1.72
C SER A 141 -6.20 -3.30 1.33
N ASP A 142 -5.10 -2.94 1.97
CA ASP A 142 -4.41 -1.65 1.84
C ASP A 142 -3.86 -1.35 0.45
N THR A 143 -3.64 -2.38 -0.36
CA THR A 143 -3.27 -2.18 -1.76
C THR A 143 -4.39 -1.48 -2.54
N TRP A 144 -5.66 -1.84 -2.27
CA TRP A 144 -6.82 -1.07 -2.74
C TRP A 144 -6.86 0.29 -2.04
N GLY A 145 -6.92 0.27 -0.70
CA GLY A 145 -6.92 1.48 0.10
C GLY A 145 -7.95 2.52 -0.36
N SER A 146 -7.53 3.76 -0.50
CA SER A 146 -8.37 4.86 -1.00
C SER A 146 -8.07 5.26 -2.46
N LYS A 147 -7.46 4.37 -3.26
CA LYS A 147 -7.06 4.69 -4.64
C LYS A 147 -8.25 4.65 -5.58
N VAL A 148 -8.37 5.63 -6.45
CA VAL A 148 -9.42 5.67 -7.50
C VAL A 148 -8.98 4.91 -8.76
N SER A 149 -7.68 4.80 -9.02
CA SER A 149 -7.14 4.18 -10.24
C SER A 149 -7.61 2.74 -10.52
N PRO A 150 -7.79 1.83 -9.52
CA PRO A 150 -8.29 0.48 -9.79
C PRO A 150 -9.79 0.44 -10.11
N LEU A 151 -10.51 1.54 -9.85
CA LEU A 151 -11.96 1.64 -10.01
C LEU A 151 -12.39 2.30 -11.32
N LEU A 152 -11.45 2.89 -12.07
CA LEU A 152 -11.76 3.64 -13.28
C LEU A 152 -12.51 2.77 -14.29
N GLN A 153 -13.76 3.15 -14.60
CA GLN A 153 -14.75 2.45 -15.45
C GLN A 153 -15.52 1.30 -14.77
N GLN A 154 -15.25 1.00 -13.50
CA GLN A 154 -15.93 -0.02 -12.70
C GLN A 154 -16.44 0.54 -11.35
N GLU A 155 -16.70 1.86 -11.30
CA GLU A 155 -17.09 2.57 -10.08
C GLU A 155 -18.40 2.00 -9.50
N ASP A 156 -19.35 1.67 -10.37
CA ASP A 156 -20.63 1.05 -10.04
C ASP A 156 -20.51 -0.32 -9.36
N VAL A 157 -19.51 -1.13 -9.73
CA VAL A 157 -19.24 -2.43 -9.11
C VAL A 157 -18.64 -2.26 -7.71
N ALA A 158 -17.88 -1.19 -7.50
CA ALA A 158 -17.20 -0.88 -6.24
C ALA A 158 -18.09 -0.14 -5.24
N GLU A 159 -19.34 0.18 -5.58
CA GLU A 159 -20.27 0.88 -4.69
C GLU A 159 -20.40 0.17 -3.34
N GLY A 160 -20.18 0.92 -2.25
CA GLY A 160 -20.27 0.39 -0.90
C GLY A 160 -19.08 -0.48 -0.47
N ALA A 161 -18.06 -0.65 -1.32
CA ALA A 161 -16.84 -1.37 -0.96
C ALA A 161 -16.18 -0.75 0.27
N ILE A 162 -15.81 -1.60 1.22
CA ILE A 162 -15.08 -1.20 2.41
C ILE A 162 -13.61 -1.51 2.20
N THR A 163 -12.75 -0.53 2.41
CA THR A 163 -11.30 -0.71 2.27
C THR A 163 -10.61 -0.24 3.53
N ILE A 164 -9.43 -0.80 3.76
CA ILE A 164 -8.59 -0.42 4.89
C ILE A 164 -7.31 0.18 4.36
N LEU A 165 -6.70 1.06 5.15
CA LEU A 165 -5.45 1.69 4.77
C LEU A 165 -4.65 2.00 6.04
N PRO A 166 -3.33 1.70 6.09
CA PRO A 166 -2.50 2.14 7.18
C PRO A 166 -2.65 3.64 7.39
N LYS A 167 -2.88 4.04 8.65
CA LYS A 167 -3.12 5.42 9.03
C LYS A 167 -1.96 6.28 8.53
N ARG A 168 -2.28 7.25 7.67
CA ARG A 168 -1.30 8.09 6.98
C ARG A 168 -1.78 9.53 6.88
N ALA A 169 -0.85 10.45 6.73
CA ALA A 169 -1.12 11.83 6.36
C ALA A 169 -0.41 12.20 5.05
N THR A 170 -1.00 13.14 4.32
CA THR A 170 -0.36 13.78 3.18
C THR A 170 0.80 14.65 3.67
N ILE A 171 1.94 14.56 2.99
CA ILE A 171 3.13 15.36 3.34
C ILE A 171 3.24 16.57 2.42
N GLU A 172 2.76 17.73 2.87
CA GLU A 172 2.74 18.96 2.07
C GLU A 172 4.12 19.38 1.54
N GLY A 173 5.18 19.18 2.34
CA GLY A 173 6.55 19.46 1.92
C GLY A 173 7.00 18.60 0.73
N PHE A 174 6.50 17.36 0.62
CA PHE A 174 6.77 16.51 -0.53
C PHE A 174 6.00 17.00 -1.76
N ASP A 175 4.74 17.39 -1.60
CA ASP A 175 3.92 17.93 -2.71
C ASP A 175 4.58 19.19 -3.30
N ALA A 176 4.97 20.14 -2.46
CA ALA A 176 5.66 21.34 -2.88
C ALA A 176 7.00 21.03 -3.58
N TYR A 177 7.75 20.05 -3.05
CA TYR A 177 9.00 19.60 -3.67
C TYR A 177 8.76 18.97 -5.04
N PHE A 178 7.81 18.04 -5.15
CA PHE A 178 7.57 17.23 -6.33
C PHE A 178 6.94 18.07 -7.45
N THR A 179 5.92 18.86 -7.15
CA THR A 179 5.22 19.72 -8.13
C THR A 179 6.10 20.86 -8.66
N SER A 180 7.13 21.27 -7.93
CA SER A 180 8.13 22.25 -8.39
C SER A 180 9.24 21.65 -9.26
N ARG A 181 9.27 20.32 -9.49
CA ARG A 181 10.27 19.70 -10.36
C ARG A 181 9.99 20.01 -11.82
N THR A 182 11.06 20.30 -12.54
CA THR A 182 11.07 20.50 -14.00
C THR A 182 12.24 19.73 -14.61
N LEU A 183 12.20 19.51 -15.93
CA LEU A 183 13.33 18.90 -16.65
C LEU A 183 14.64 19.69 -16.50
N GLU A 184 14.55 21.01 -16.26
CA GLU A 184 15.73 21.86 -16.05
C GLU A 184 16.36 21.66 -14.66
N ASN A 185 15.53 21.49 -13.62
CA ASN A 185 15.98 21.48 -12.22
C ASN A 185 16.11 20.08 -11.59
N ASN A 186 15.71 19.03 -12.29
CA ASN A 186 15.74 17.65 -11.78
C ASN A 186 16.64 16.72 -12.62
N ARG A 187 17.93 17.06 -12.71
CA ARG A 187 18.92 16.27 -13.46
C ARG A 187 19.45 15.04 -12.71
N ARG A 188 19.13 14.92 -11.42
CA ARG A 188 19.59 13.82 -10.55
C ARG A 188 18.86 12.50 -10.82
N ASN A 189 17.60 12.57 -11.26
CA ASN A 189 16.77 11.41 -11.49
C ASN A 189 16.80 11.06 -12.98
N VAL A 190 17.45 9.94 -13.32
CA VAL A 190 17.65 9.50 -14.70
C VAL A 190 16.36 9.08 -15.40
N TRP A 191 15.32 8.71 -14.64
CA TRP A 191 14.01 8.32 -15.16
C TRP A 191 13.03 9.49 -15.26
N PHE A 192 13.43 10.70 -14.85
CA PHE A 192 12.52 11.83 -14.81
C PHE A 192 12.09 12.30 -16.21
N ALA A 193 12.93 12.09 -17.23
CA ALA A 193 12.59 12.39 -18.62
C ALA A 193 11.48 11.47 -19.14
N GLU A 194 11.59 10.16 -18.89
CA GLU A 194 10.58 9.15 -19.25
C GLU A 194 9.25 9.43 -18.52
N TYR A 195 9.31 9.66 -17.22
CA TYR A 195 8.14 10.07 -16.43
C TYR A 195 7.47 11.32 -17.02
N TRP A 196 8.24 12.32 -17.45
CA TRP A 196 7.70 13.56 -18.00
C TRP A 196 6.94 13.31 -19.31
N GLU A 197 7.47 12.46 -20.20
CA GLU A 197 6.80 12.09 -21.45
C GLU A 197 5.45 11.40 -21.20
N GLU A 198 5.43 10.42 -20.28
CA GLU A 198 4.22 9.69 -19.91
C GLU A 198 3.19 10.60 -19.23
N ASN A 199 3.62 11.39 -18.24
CA ASN A 199 2.74 12.19 -17.41
C ASN A 199 2.08 13.37 -18.16
N PHE A 200 2.75 13.91 -19.19
CA PHE A 200 2.20 14.99 -20.03
C PHE A 200 1.73 14.50 -21.41
N ASN A 201 1.81 13.20 -21.68
CA ASN A 201 1.51 12.57 -22.97
C ASN A 201 2.18 13.33 -24.14
N CYS A 202 3.49 13.52 -24.04
CA CYS A 202 4.30 14.23 -25.01
C CYS A 202 5.65 13.53 -25.23
N LYS A 203 6.37 13.90 -26.29
CA LYS A 203 7.72 13.39 -26.57
C LYS A 203 8.77 14.48 -26.45
N LEU A 204 9.86 14.15 -25.75
CA LEU A 204 11.08 14.93 -25.68
C LEU A 204 11.89 14.67 -26.95
N THR A 205 12.31 15.75 -27.62
CA THR A 205 13.16 15.64 -28.81
C THR A 205 14.56 15.20 -28.40
N ILE A 206 14.78 13.90 -28.28
CA ILE A 206 16.10 13.30 -28.14
C ILE A 206 16.68 13.14 -29.56
N THR A 207 17.90 13.63 -29.78
CA THR A 207 18.65 13.43 -31.02
C THR A 207 18.85 11.92 -31.27
N GLY A 208 18.06 11.34 -32.19
CA GLY A 208 18.20 9.94 -32.63
C GLY A 208 16.90 9.11 -32.64
N SER A 209 15.80 9.60 -32.08
CA SER A 209 14.52 8.86 -32.09
C SER A 209 13.79 9.01 -33.44
N LYS A 210 13.34 7.89 -34.02
CA LYS A 210 12.52 7.87 -35.23
C LYS A 210 11.19 8.58 -34.94
N LYS A 211 10.95 9.67 -35.66
CA LYS A 211 9.74 10.50 -35.50
C LYS A 211 8.52 9.76 -36.04
N GLU A 212 7.49 9.63 -35.22
CA GLU A 212 6.12 9.57 -35.75
C GLU A 212 5.58 11.01 -35.81
N GLU A 213 4.90 11.34 -36.91
CA GLU A 213 4.49 12.72 -37.25
C GLU A 213 3.38 13.29 -36.33
N THR A 214 2.79 12.45 -35.48
CA THR A 214 1.58 12.76 -34.70
C THR A 214 1.82 13.10 -33.22
N ASP A 215 3.04 12.95 -32.70
CA ASP A 215 3.29 13.11 -31.27
C ASP A 215 3.50 14.58 -30.85
N ARG A 216 2.72 15.03 -29.85
CA ARG A 216 2.89 16.34 -29.21
C ARG A 216 4.30 16.45 -28.63
N LYS A 217 5.01 17.53 -28.96
CA LYS A 217 6.33 17.81 -28.39
C LYS A 217 6.22 18.38 -26.98
N CYS A 218 7.05 17.89 -26.06
CA CYS A 218 7.22 18.52 -24.76
C CYS A 218 8.01 19.82 -24.92
N THR A 219 7.54 20.92 -24.34
CA THR A 219 8.25 22.21 -24.34
C THR A 219 9.26 22.33 -23.20
N GLY A 220 9.07 21.55 -22.13
CA GLY A 220 9.93 21.46 -20.95
C GLY A 220 9.90 22.69 -20.04
N ARG A 221 9.27 23.78 -20.47
CA ARG A 221 9.20 25.06 -19.75
C ARG A 221 7.79 25.45 -19.34
N GLN A 222 6.79 25.07 -20.11
CA GLN A 222 5.41 25.45 -19.85
C GLN A 222 4.71 24.42 -18.96
N GLU A 223 5.03 23.14 -19.11
CA GLU A 223 4.34 22.09 -18.36
C GLU A 223 4.72 22.10 -16.87
N ARG A 224 3.72 21.98 -16.01
CA ARG A 224 3.85 21.93 -14.54
C ARG A 224 3.02 20.78 -13.97
N ILE A 225 3.67 19.98 -13.12
CA ILE A 225 3.03 18.86 -12.43
C ILE A 225 1.94 19.40 -11.50
N GLY A 226 0.74 18.81 -11.54
CA GLY A 226 -0.41 19.23 -10.74
C GLY A 226 -1.16 20.45 -11.30
N LYS A 227 -0.67 21.10 -12.37
CA LYS A 227 -1.40 22.16 -13.09
C LYS A 227 -1.79 21.72 -14.50
N ASP A 228 -0.81 21.23 -15.25
CA ASP A 228 -0.99 20.78 -16.65
C ASP A 228 -1.06 19.24 -16.76
N SER A 229 -0.92 18.54 -15.64
CA SER A 229 -1.08 17.09 -15.49
C SER A 229 -1.73 16.75 -14.15
N PRO A 230 -2.46 15.64 -14.06
CA PRO A 230 -3.02 15.18 -12.79
C PRO A 230 -1.89 14.85 -11.80
N TYR A 231 -2.09 15.21 -10.54
CA TYR A 231 -1.18 14.86 -9.46
C TYR A 231 -1.98 14.44 -8.24
N GLU A 232 -1.70 13.24 -7.76
CA GLU A 232 -2.14 12.72 -6.48
C GLU A 232 -0.91 12.18 -5.76
N GLN A 233 -0.69 12.59 -4.51
CA GLN A 233 0.43 12.08 -3.73
C GLN A 233 0.20 10.59 -3.48
N GLU A 234 1.16 9.74 -3.90
CA GLU A 234 1.07 8.34 -3.52
C GLU A 234 1.23 8.23 -2.01
N GLY A 235 0.23 7.70 -1.31
CA GLY A 235 0.25 7.78 0.13
C GLY A 235 1.02 6.65 0.81
N LYS A 236 2.01 6.06 0.15
CA LYS A 236 3.13 5.43 0.84
C LYS A 236 4.30 6.40 1.06
N VAL A 237 4.21 7.65 0.57
CA VAL A 237 5.23 8.69 0.71
C VAL A 237 5.63 8.94 2.17
N GLN A 238 4.66 9.02 3.10
CA GLN A 238 4.98 9.17 4.52
C GLN A 238 5.88 8.03 5.02
N PHE A 239 5.53 6.77 4.74
CA PHE A 239 6.30 5.60 5.18
C PHE A 239 7.71 5.58 4.57
N VAL A 240 7.88 6.04 3.32
CA VAL A 240 9.22 6.20 2.71
C VAL A 240 10.05 7.22 3.51
N ILE A 241 9.46 8.36 3.86
CA ILE A 241 10.12 9.40 4.65
C ILE A 241 10.45 8.87 6.05
N ASP A 242 9.50 8.25 6.73
CA ASP A 242 9.68 7.69 8.07
C ASP A 242 10.78 6.62 8.10
N ALA A 243 10.89 5.77 7.07
CA ALA A 243 11.97 4.78 6.96
C ALA A 243 13.37 5.43 6.83
N VAL A 244 13.47 6.50 6.03
CA VAL A 244 14.73 7.27 5.89
C VAL A 244 15.09 7.96 7.20
N TYR A 245 14.12 8.61 7.86
CA TYR A 245 14.33 9.25 9.15
C TYR A 245 14.66 8.26 10.26
N ALA A 246 14.05 7.07 10.27
CA ALA A 246 14.41 6.02 11.23
C ALA A 246 15.88 5.63 11.13
N MET A 247 16.41 5.48 9.90
CA MET A 247 17.83 5.24 9.69
C MET A 247 18.68 6.45 10.14
N ALA A 248 18.27 7.67 9.82
CA ALA A 248 18.98 8.89 10.22
C ALA A 248 19.04 9.05 11.75
N HIS A 249 17.93 8.84 12.45
CA HIS A 249 17.86 8.86 13.91
C HIS A 249 18.72 7.77 14.53
N ALA A 250 18.70 6.55 13.99
CA ALA A 250 19.55 5.46 14.46
C ALA A 250 21.05 5.80 14.33
N LEU A 251 21.47 6.31 13.17
CA LEU A 251 22.84 6.76 12.95
C LEU A 251 23.22 7.93 13.85
N HIS A 252 22.32 8.87 14.09
CA HIS A 252 22.54 9.99 14.97
C HIS A 252 22.73 9.56 16.43
N HIS A 253 21.88 8.66 16.95
CA HIS A 253 22.03 8.11 18.30
C HIS A 253 23.32 7.31 18.44
N MET A 254 23.64 6.49 17.45
CA MET A 254 24.89 5.76 17.39
C MET A 254 26.11 6.68 17.38
N ASN A 255 26.06 7.78 16.63
CA ASN A 255 27.12 8.77 16.60
C ASN A 255 27.30 9.44 17.97
N ARG A 256 26.21 9.84 18.63
CA ARG A 256 26.26 10.44 19.96
C ARG A 256 26.84 9.51 21.02
N ASP A 257 26.54 8.22 20.94
CA ASP A 257 27.02 7.23 21.90
C ASP A 257 28.49 6.83 21.68
N LEU A 258 28.93 6.75 20.42
CA LEU A 258 30.27 6.23 20.08
C LEU A 258 31.30 7.33 19.84
N CYS A 259 30.86 8.50 19.40
CA CYS A 259 31.71 9.58 18.92
C CYS A 259 31.44 10.88 19.69
N ALA A 260 31.15 10.80 20.99
CA ALA A 260 30.75 11.95 21.82
C ALA A 260 31.72 13.16 21.71
N ASP A 261 33.01 12.90 21.55
CA ASP A 261 34.08 13.92 21.48
C ASP A 261 34.51 14.26 20.05
N SER A 262 33.82 13.76 19.02
CA SER A 262 34.20 13.92 17.61
C SER A 262 33.08 14.52 16.77
N ALA A 263 33.39 15.57 16.00
CA ALA A 263 32.50 16.06 14.97
C ALA A 263 32.54 15.13 13.75
N GLY A 264 31.49 14.32 13.58
CA GLY A 264 31.38 13.37 12.45
C GLY A 264 31.66 11.92 12.85
N LEU A 265 32.12 11.10 11.90
CA LEU A 265 32.38 9.67 12.12
C LEU A 265 33.70 9.46 12.86
N CYS A 266 33.67 8.63 13.91
CA CYS A 266 34.85 8.15 14.61
C CYS A 266 35.16 6.68 14.25
N PRO A 267 36.39 6.19 14.50
CA PRO A 267 36.77 4.81 14.18
C PRO A 267 35.84 3.76 14.78
N ASP A 268 35.30 3.99 15.99
CA ASP A 268 34.38 3.04 16.64
C ASP A 268 33.06 2.89 15.87
N MET A 269 32.57 3.97 15.26
CA MET A 269 31.35 3.95 14.44
C MET A 269 31.63 3.35 13.06
N GLU A 270 32.80 3.58 12.48
CA GLU A 270 33.22 2.93 11.22
C GLU A 270 33.28 1.40 11.33
N HIS A 271 33.74 0.89 12.48
CA HIS A 271 33.89 -0.56 12.73
C HIS A 271 32.67 -1.24 13.39
N ALA A 272 31.65 -0.48 13.76
CA ALA A 272 30.53 -0.98 14.55
C ALA A 272 29.68 -2.07 13.86
N GLY A 273 29.65 -2.09 12.53
CA GLY A 273 28.93 -3.08 11.73
C GLY A 273 27.40 -3.08 11.88
N GLY A 274 26.74 -3.92 11.07
CA GLY A 274 25.27 -3.94 10.97
C GLY A 274 24.55 -4.38 12.24
N LYS A 275 25.10 -5.31 13.03
CA LYS A 275 24.46 -5.79 14.27
C LYS A 275 24.33 -4.69 15.31
N ARG A 276 25.33 -3.81 15.41
CA ARG A 276 25.29 -2.68 16.34
C ARG A 276 24.30 -1.64 15.84
N LEU A 277 24.35 -1.30 14.56
CA LEU A 277 23.39 -0.38 13.93
C LEU A 277 21.93 -0.86 14.09
N LEU A 278 21.68 -2.16 13.95
CA LEU A 278 20.34 -2.73 14.13
C LEU A 278 19.77 -2.47 15.53
N LYS A 279 20.59 -2.51 16.59
CA LYS A 279 20.15 -2.18 17.95
C LYS A 279 19.66 -0.74 18.04
N TYR A 280 20.39 0.18 17.42
CA TYR A 280 20.00 1.59 17.34
C TYR A 280 18.70 1.76 16.55
N ILE A 281 18.56 1.07 15.40
CA ILE A 281 17.32 1.07 14.61
C ILE A 281 16.15 0.59 15.47
N ARG A 282 16.24 -0.56 16.14
CA ARG A 282 15.14 -1.09 16.96
C ARG A 282 14.80 -0.26 18.19
N SER A 283 15.68 0.67 18.58
CA SER A 283 15.45 1.60 19.71
C SER A 283 14.93 2.99 19.31
N VAL A 284 14.75 3.26 18.01
CA VAL A 284 14.27 4.59 17.61
C VAL A 284 12.84 4.83 18.11
N ASN A 285 12.62 6.05 18.57
CA ASN A 285 11.31 6.57 18.94
C ASN A 285 11.33 8.07 18.68
N PHE A 286 10.68 8.50 17.61
CA PHE A 286 10.59 9.90 17.23
C PHE A 286 9.22 10.19 16.61
N ASN A 287 8.85 11.46 16.55
CA ASN A 287 7.63 11.86 15.87
C ASN A 287 7.91 12.06 14.37
N GLY A 288 7.21 11.32 13.52
CA GLY A 288 7.33 11.43 12.07
C GLY A 288 6.82 12.77 11.54
N SER A 289 7.05 13.03 10.24
CA SER A 289 6.62 14.27 9.59
C SER A 289 5.10 14.48 9.59
N ALA A 290 4.33 13.39 9.72
CA ALA A 290 2.88 13.37 9.84
C ALA A 290 2.37 13.54 11.29
N GLY A 291 3.26 13.73 12.27
CA GLY A 291 2.87 13.80 13.68
C GLY A 291 2.52 12.46 14.32
N THR A 292 2.80 11.35 13.63
CA THR A 292 2.65 9.99 14.16
C THR A 292 3.99 9.45 14.69
N PRO A 293 4.02 8.80 15.86
CA PRO A 293 5.25 8.23 16.40
C PRO A 293 5.73 7.06 15.53
N VAL A 294 7.02 7.08 15.19
CA VAL A 294 7.72 6.00 14.47
C VAL A 294 8.55 5.23 15.48
N MET A 295 8.22 3.95 15.65
CA MET A 295 8.84 3.04 16.61
C MET A 295 8.70 1.59 16.14
N PHE A 296 9.57 0.72 16.64
CA PHE A 296 9.55 -0.71 16.33
C PHE A 296 9.34 -1.56 17.58
N ASN A 297 8.64 -2.68 17.43
CA ASN A 297 8.59 -3.72 18.45
C ASN A 297 9.84 -4.61 18.43
N LYS A 298 9.87 -5.64 19.28
CA LYS A 298 11.00 -6.60 19.37
C LYS A 298 11.34 -7.31 18.04
N ASN A 299 10.36 -7.49 17.16
CA ASN A 299 10.51 -8.14 15.86
C ASN A 299 10.89 -7.15 14.74
N GLY A 300 10.95 -5.84 15.03
CA GLY A 300 11.21 -4.81 14.03
C GLY A 300 9.95 -4.30 13.31
N ASP A 301 8.75 -4.56 13.83
CA ASP A 301 7.48 -4.15 13.23
C ASP A 301 6.95 -2.84 13.83
N ALA A 302 6.31 -2.02 12.99
CA ALA A 302 5.49 -0.90 13.42
C ALA A 302 4.13 -1.36 13.98
N PRO A 303 3.51 -0.58 14.89
CA PRO A 303 2.20 -0.89 15.44
C PRO A 303 1.07 -0.79 14.39
N GLY A 304 0.04 -1.63 14.54
CA GLY A 304 -1.14 -1.65 13.67
C GLY A 304 -2.06 -0.45 13.90
N ARG A 305 -2.20 0.42 12.89
CA ARG A 305 -3.14 1.54 12.88
C ARG A 305 -3.72 1.69 11.49
N TYR A 306 -5.03 1.61 11.36
CA TYR A 306 -5.70 1.70 10.07
C TYR A 306 -6.85 2.70 10.09
N ASP A 307 -7.03 3.38 8.98
CA ASP A 307 -8.24 4.10 8.63
C ASP A 307 -9.11 3.21 7.74
N ILE A 308 -10.41 3.26 7.94
CA ILE A 308 -11.40 2.43 7.25
C ILE A 308 -12.24 3.34 6.37
N PHE A 309 -12.30 3.01 5.09
CA PHE A 309 -13.00 3.80 4.09
C PHE A 309 -14.17 3.02 3.49
N GLN A 310 -15.20 3.75 3.07
CA GLN A 310 -16.24 3.22 2.20
C GLN A 310 -16.30 4.03 0.91
N TYR A 311 -16.43 3.34 -0.22
CA TYR A 311 -16.55 3.96 -1.52
C TYR A 311 -18.01 4.27 -1.87
N HIS A 312 -18.28 5.49 -2.37
CA HIS A 312 -19.61 5.94 -2.78
C HIS A 312 -19.58 6.64 -4.14
N THR A 313 -20.51 6.27 -5.02
CA THR A 313 -20.69 6.80 -6.38
C THR A 313 -21.99 7.57 -6.55
N THR A 314 -23.06 7.20 -5.81
CA THR A 314 -24.40 7.76 -5.99
C THR A 314 -24.94 8.39 -4.70
N ASN A 315 -25.78 9.43 -4.83
CA ASN A 315 -26.44 10.18 -3.75
C ASN A 315 -25.59 11.12 -2.88
N THR A 316 -24.39 11.53 -3.32
CA THR A 316 -23.63 12.55 -2.58
C THR A 316 -23.00 13.60 -3.48
N SER A 317 -22.86 14.83 -2.98
CA SER A 317 -22.29 15.97 -3.71
C SER A 317 -20.83 15.77 -4.16
N THR A 318 -20.15 14.75 -3.62
CA THR A 318 -18.76 14.40 -3.92
C THR A 318 -18.60 12.86 -3.88
N PRO A 319 -18.60 12.18 -5.05
CA PRO A 319 -18.29 10.75 -5.12
C PRO A 319 -16.83 10.48 -4.70
N GLY A 320 -16.57 9.32 -4.13
CA GLY A 320 -15.25 8.91 -3.65
C GLY A 320 -15.27 8.16 -2.32
N TYR A 321 -14.07 7.97 -1.77
CA TYR A 321 -13.88 7.31 -0.47
C TYR A 321 -14.23 8.24 0.69
N ARG A 322 -14.94 7.70 1.68
CA ARG A 322 -15.27 8.38 2.93
C ARG A 322 -14.69 7.60 4.09
N LEU A 323 -14.07 8.31 5.03
CA LEU A 323 -13.63 7.71 6.28
C LEU A 323 -14.86 7.32 7.11
N ILE A 324 -15.03 6.02 7.35
CA ILE A 324 -16.13 5.46 8.14
C ILE A 324 -15.66 4.87 9.47
N GLY A 325 -14.37 4.88 9.76
CA GLY A 325 -13.87 4.34 11.01
C GLY A 325 -12.36 4.26 11.09
N GLN A 326 -11.88 3.77 12.23
CA GLN A 326 -10.47 3.55 12.50
C GLN A 326 -10.31 2.23 13.26
N TRP A 327 -9.13 1.62 13.11
CA TRP A 327 -8.74 0.44 13.87
C TRP A 327 -7.38 0.70 14.52
N THR A 328 -7.34 0.57 15.84
CA THR A 328 -6.12 0.63 16.65
C THR A 328 -6.25 -0.35 17.80
N ASP A 329 -5.84 -1.60 17.55
CA ASP A 329 -6.09 -2.78 18.40
C ASP A 329 -7.59 -3.16 18.51
N ASP A 330 -8.48 -2.17 18.58
CA ASP A 330 -9.93 -2.29 18.55
C ASP A 330 -10.55 -1.52 17.37
N LEU A 331 -11.68 -2.01 16.86
CA LEU A 331 -12.45 -1.40 15.79
C LEU A 331 -13.38 -0.29 16.30
N GLN A 332 -13.34 0.87 15.65
CA GLN A 332 -14.26 1.98 15.87
C GLN A 332 -14.87 2.42 14.54
N LEU A 333 -16.17 2.17 14.34
CA LEU A 333 -16.91 2.60 13.15
C LEU A 333 -17.80 3.81 13.48
N ASN A 334 -17.78 4.80 12.59
CA ASN A 334 -18.67 5.95 12.58
C ASN A 334 -19.92 5.57 11.77
N VAL A 335 -20.78 4.74 12.37
CA VAL A 335 -22.05 4.30 11.76
C VAL A 335 -23.19 5.24 12.10
#